data_AF-A0A7K3B4X4-F1
#
_entry.id   AF-A0A7K3B4X4-F1
#
_cell.length_a   1.000
_cell.length_b   1.000
_cell.length_c   1.000
_cell.angle_alpha   90.00
_cell.angle_beta   90.00
_cell.angle_gamma   90.00
#
_symmetry.space_group_name_H-M   'P 1'
#
loop_
_entity.id
_entity.type
_entity.pdbx_description
1 polymer ?
#
loop_
_entity_poly.entity_id
_entity_poly.type
_entity_poly.pdbx_seq_one_letter_code
_entity_poly.pdbx_strand_id
1 'polypeptide(L)'
;MPKVAAITAVVVAAVALAVVFTRPGGVSGGKQGELFLQTAGSAGPNPFTRSTAEETAAPSATPALPSPSTTGGAVRQVYSGATPGLYGGTRDAASCDVEKQISALSADPAKNKAFAGVLGLEPSGVPAYLRELTPLQLRADTRVTNHGYRGGRPTAFQAVLQAGTAVLVDDRGLPRVRCACGNPLTRPVEQRGGATTVGRAWPGYQPSRTVVVAPASEPVRKFVVRDPDTGEWFTRTGGDGKASGDERTTPPRNAPSGSPSGSPRGGSPAAPEQGPTTPTGEPGGTAPQSPPSGTGPVPRSPEPGTPGPPGGESPPPGGTGPGQPTGPAASR
;
A
#
# COMPACT_ATOMS: atom_id res chain seq x y z
N MET A 1 -33.21 14.12 52.32
CA MET A 1 -31.90 13.50 52.05
C MET A 1 -31.82 12.70 50.72
N PRO A 2 -32.29 13.18 49.54
CA PRO A 2 -32.01 12.50 48.26
C PRO A 2 -30.97 13.20 47.37
N LYS A 3 -30.65 14.47 47.62
CA LYS A 3 -29.78 15.28 46.75
C LYS A 3 -28.27 15.01 46.95
N VAL A 4 -27.86 14.65 48.16
CA VAL A 4 -26.44 14.41 48.47
C VAL A 4 -25.94 13.08 47.87
N ALA A 5 -26.78 12.04 47.88
CA ALA A 5 -26.44 10.73 47.30
C ALA A 5 -26.28 10.78 45.76
N ALA A 6 -27.11 11.57 45.08
CA ALA A 6 -27.04 11.76 43.63
C ALA A 6 -25.75 12.49 43.19
N ILE A 7 -25.31 13.48 43.98
CA ILE A 7 -24.09 14.25 43.69
C ILE A 7 -22.84 13.38 43.88
N THR A 8 -22.80 12.54 44.92
CA THR A 8 -21.67 11.61 45.13
C THR A 8 -21.56 10.53 44.04
N ALA A 9 -22.67 10.03 43.51
CA ALA A 9 -22.64 9.02 42.43
C ALA A 9 -22.11 9.60 41.10
N VAL A 10 -22.45 10.84 40.77
CA VAL A 10 -21.98 11.53 39.56
C VAL A 10 -20.48 11.84 39.65
N VAL A 11 -19.98 12.23 40.83
CA VAL A 11 -18.55 12.51 41.02
C VAL A 11 -17.72 11.23 40.95
N VAL A 12 -18.18 10.11 41.50
CA VAL A 12 -17.46 8.82 41.41
C VAL A 12 -17.45 8.30 39.98
N ALA A 13 -18.55 8.45 39.22
CA ALA A 13 -18.59 8.09 37.80
C ALA A 13 -17.67 8.99 36.95
N ALA A 14 -17.60 10.30 37.22
CA ALA A 14 -16.72 11.22 36.52
C ALA A 14 -15.24 10.95 36.83
N VAL A 15 -14.90 10.60 38.07
CA VAL A 15 -13.52 10.23 38.45
C VAL A 15 -13.14 8.85 37.89
N ALA A 16 -14.06 7.89 37.84
CA ALA A 16 -13.80 6.60 37.19
C ALA A 16 -13.60 6.74 35.67
N LEU A 17 -14.36 7.62 35.00
CA LEU A 17 -14.17 7.95 33.58
C LEU A 17 -12.85 8.70 33.33
N ALA A 18 -12.46 9.63 34.21
CA ALA A 18 -11.19 10.34 34.11
C ALA A 18 -9.97 9.43 34.34
N VAL A 19 -10.08 8.43 35.24
CA VAL A 19 -9.00 7.45 35.49
C VAL A 19 -8.90 6.39 34.37
N VAL A 20 -9.97 6.13 33.63
CA VAL A 20 -9.93 5.26 32.44
C VAL A 20 -9.32 5.99 31.23
N PHE A 21 -9.53 7.30 31.08
CA PHE A 21 -8.96 8.08 29.97
C PHE A 21 -7.53 8.62 30.20
N THR A 22 -6.97 8.51 31.40
CA THR A 22 -5.59 8.97 31.72
C THR A 22 -4.58 7.83 31.90
N ARG A 23 -4.98 6.57 31.68
CA ARG A 23 -4.03 5.47 31.63
C ARG A 23 -3.38 5.41 30.24
N PRO A 24 -2.03 5.51 30.13
CA PRO A 24 -1.35 5.13 28.91
C PRO A 24 -1.56 3.63 28.73
N GLY A 25 -2.57 3.27 27.93
CA GLY A 25 -2.91 1.90 27.62
C GLY A 25 -1.77 1.25 26.86
N GLY A 26 -0.92 0.52 27.58
CA GLY A 26 0.01 -0.43 27.02
C GLY A 26 -0.76 -1.53 26.31
N VAL A 27 -0.89 -1.41 24.99
CA VAL A 27 -1.36 -2.49 24.12
C VAL A 27 -0.18 -3.46 23.93
N SER A 28 -0.15 -4.49 24.78
CA SER A 28 0.72 -5.65 24.61
C SER A 28 0.28 -6.43 23.37
N GLY A 29 1.08 -6.37 22.31
CA GLY A 29 0.83 -7.10 21.06
C GLY A 29 2.05 -7.38 20.17
N GLY A 30 3.23 -6.90 20.54
CA GLY A 30 4.50 -7.29 19.93
C GLY A 30 5.53 -7.55 21.02
N LYS A 31 6.40 -8.56 20.85
CA LYS A 31 7.60 -8.66 21.68
C LYS A 31 8.30 -7.30 21.57
N GLN A 32 8.50 -6.63 22.70
CA GLN A 32 9.19 -5.33 22.70
C GLN A 32 10.54 -5.53 22.00
N GLY A 33 10.74 -4.82 20.88
CA GLY A 33 11.97 -4.89 20.10
C GLY A 33 11.92 -5.60 18.74
N GLU A 34 10.79 -6.10 18.25
CA GLU A 34 10.74 -6.63 16.85
C GLU A 34 10.41 -5.56 15.81
N LEU A 35 11.04 -5.68 14.64
CA LEU A 35 10.87 -4.76 13.50
C LEU A 35 10.57 -5.50 12.20
N PHE A 36 9.30 -5.54 11.79
CA PHE A 36 8.90 -6.30 10.62
C PHE A 36 9.23 -5.58 9.33
N LEU A 37 10.01 -6.20 8.44
CA LEU A 37 10.26 -5.72 7.09
C LEU A 37 9.15 -6.24 6.17
N GLN A 38 8.47 -5.34 5.46
CA GLN A 38 7.31 -5.65 4.63
C GLN A 38 7.55 -5.17 3.20
N THR A 39 7.72 -6.11 2.26
CA THR A 39 7.92 -5.80 0.84
C THR A 39 6.67 -5.19 0.22
N ALA A 40 6.82 -4.41 -0.86
CA ALA A 40 5.75 -3.57 -1.41
C ALA A 40 4.45 -4.35 -1.72
N GLY A 41 4.56 -5.48 -2.43
CA GLY A 41 3.41 -6.30 -2.84
C GLY A 41 2.99 -7.42 -1.88
N SER A 42 3.71 -7.65 -0.78
CA SER A 42 3.39 -8.77 0.13
C SER A 42 2.22 -8.41 1.06
N ALA A 43 1.24 -9.30 1.23
CA ALA A 43 0.18 -9.11 2.22
C ALA A 43 0.73 -9.02 3.66
N GLY A 44 1.87 -9.66 3.95
CA GLY A 44 2.40 -9.69 5.30
C GLY A 44 1.53 -10.49 6.29
N PRO A 45 1.75 -10.34 7.60
CA PRO A 45 1.05 -11.12 8.61
C PRO A 45 -0.38 -10.61 8.86
N ASN A 46 -1.33 -11.55 8.90
CA ASN A 46 -2.71 -11.34 9.34
C ASN A 46 -3.43 -10.18 8.61
N PRO A 47 -3.62 -10.25 7.28
CA PRO A 47 -4.24 -9.17 6.52
C PRO A 47 -5.72 -8.97 6.89
N PHE A 48 -6.17 -7.70 6.90
CA PHE A 48 -7.59 -7.37 7.01
C PHE A 48 -8.34 -7.79 5.75
N THR A 49 -7.81 -7.48 4.57
CA THR A 49 -8.45 -7.76 3.28
C THR A 49 -7.48 -8.40 2.29
N ARG A 50 -7.99 -8.88 1.15
CA ARG A 50 -7.12 -9.15 -0.01
C ARG A 50 -6.53 -7.85 -0.52
N SER A 51 -5.45 -7.93 -1.31
CA SER A 51 -4.84 -6.73 -1.90
C SER A 51 -5.84 -5.90 -2.70
N THR A 52 -5.82 -4.61 -2.42
CA THR A 52 -6.46 -3.54 -3.19
C THR A 52 -5.43 -2.60 -3.81
N ALA A 53 -4.14 -2.94 -3.70
CA ALA A 53 -3.11 -2.24 -4.44
C ALA A 53 -3.30 -2.50 -5.95
N GLU A 54 -3.27 -1.44 -6.74
CA GLU A 54 -3.16 -1.54 -8.19
C GLU A 54 -1.71 -1.87 -8.54
N GLU A 55 -1.53 -2.64 -9.62
CA GLU A 55 -0.22 -3.12 -10.04
C GLU A 55 0.62 -1.94 -10.53
N THR A 56 1.40 -1.37 -9.61
CA THR A 56 2.39 -0.33 -9.90
C THR A 56 3.76 -0.99 -9.86
N ALA A 57 4.61 -0.69 -10.83
CA ALA A 57 5.95 -1.25 -10.90
C ALA A 57 6.73 -1.00 -9.60
N ALA A 58 7.51 -1.99 -9.17
CA ALA A 58 8.47 -1.81 -8.11
C ALA A 58 9.57 -0.84 -8.61
N PRO A 59 9.97 0.18 -7.83
CA PRO A 59 10.97 1.13 -8.30
C PRO A 59 12.29 0.43 -8.56
N SER A 60 12.82 0.55 -9.78
CA SER A 60 14.15 0.03 -10.17
C SER A 60 15.31 0.76 -9.49
N ALA A 61 15.06 1.97 -8.98
CA ALA A 61 15.94 2.72 -8.08
C ALA A 61 15.11 3.72 -7.28
N THR A 62 15.42 3.93 -5.99
CA THR A 62 14.79 4.97 -5.17
C THR A 62 15.46 6.33 -5.43
N PRO A 63 14.82 7.28 -6.13
CA PRO A 63 15.38 8.62 -6.28
C PRO A 63 15.40 9.30 -4.92
N ALA A 64 16.43 10.10 -4.64
CA ALA A 64 16.60 10.75 -3.35
C ALA A 64 15.36 11.59 -2.98
N LEU A 65 15.02 11.56 -1.69
CA LEU A 65 14.05 12.49 -1.10
C LEU A 65 14.74 13.84 -0.84
N PRO A 66 13.96 14.94 -0.70
CA PRO A 66 14.50 16.22 -0.22
C PRO A 66 15.20 16.06 1.13
N SER A 67 15.97 17.03 1.60
CA SER A 67 16.59 16.95 2.93
C SER A 67 15.53 16.90 4.05
N PRO A 68 15.65 15.99 5.04
CA PRO A 68 14.71 15.90 6.15
C PRO A 68 14.95 16.95 7.22
N SER A 69 13.94 17.16 8.07
CA SER A 69 14.11 17.86 9.33
C SER A 69 14.82 16.94 10.33
N THR A 70 15.93 17.40 10.90
CA THR A 70 16.68 16.63 11.93
C THR A 70 16.10 16.94 13.30
N THR A 71 15.51 15.95 13.97
CA THR A 71 15.18 16.02 15.41
C THR A 71 15.86 14.83 16.09
N GLY A 72 16.59 15.12 17.17
CA GLY A 72 17.70 14.29 17.66
C GLY A 72 17.38 12.86 18.12
N GLY A 73 18.44 12.09 18.28
CA GLY A 73 18.48 10.90 19.14
C GLY A 73 18.23 9.54 18.48
N ALA A 74 18.08 9.45 17.16
CA ALA A 74 18.28 8.24 16.36
C ALA A 74 18.35 8.66 14.89
N VAL A 75 19.21 8.01 14.09
CA VAL A 75 19.42 8.29 12.65
C VAL A 75 18.16 7.95 11.85
N ARG A 76 17.10 8.75 11.97
CA ARG A 76 15.82 8.58 11.31
C ARG A 76 15.43 9.88 10.65
N GLN A 77 15.07 9.80 9.38
CA GLN A 77 14.74 10.97 8.59
C GLN A 77 13.25 11.28 8.80
N VAL A 78 12.94 12.42 9.41
CA VAL A 78 11.55 12.83 9.66
C VAL A 78 11.14 13.83 8.58
N TYR A 79 10.02 13.55 7.91
CA TYR A 79 9.44 14.42 6.89
C TYR A 79 8.02 14.84 7.27
N SER A 80 7.68 16.09 6.98
CA SER A 80 6.27 16.51 6.99
C SER A 80 5.50 15.75 5.90
N GLY A 81 4.26 15.35 6.18
CA GLY A 81 3.37 14.73 5.19
C GLY A 81 3.07 15.60 3.97
N ALA A 82 3.30 16.92 4.07
CA ALA A 82 3.19 17.87 2.98
C ALA A 82 4.46 17.98 2.10
N THR A 83 5.53 17.24 2.43
CA THR A 83 6.83 17.37 1.73
C THR A 83 6.66 17.03 0.24
N PRO A 84 6.97 17.96 -0.68
CA PRO A 84 6.88 17.70 -2.11
C PRO A 84 7.76 16.52 -2.53
N GLY A 85 7.18 15.57 -3.26
CA GLY A 85 7.88 14.35 -3.66
C GLY A 85 8.09 13.33 -2.55
N LEU A 86 7.51 13.47 -1.36
CA LEU A 86 7.52 12.37 -0.38
C LEU A 86 6.84 11.10 -0.94
N TYR A 87 5.81 11.32 -1.73
CA TYR A 87 4.99 10.28 -2.35
C TYR A 87 5.22 10.20 -3.86
N GLY A 88 4.94 9.02 -4.39
CA GLY A 88 4.94 8.69 -5.80
C GLY A 88 3.58 8.16 -6.22
N GLY A 89 3.47 7.81 -7.49
CA GLY A 89 2.26 7.26 -8.09
C GLY A 89 2.26 7.50 -9.59
N THR A 90 1.41 6.80 -10.30
CA THR A 90 1.22 6.97 -11.75
C THR A 90 0.18 8.05 -12.00
N ARG A 91 0.46 8.97 -12.93
CA ARG A 91 -0.46 10.07 -13.25
C ARG A 91 -1.81 9.53 -13.74
N ASP A 92 -2.90 10.10 -13.21
CA ASP A 92 -4.29 9.73 -13.54
C ASP A 92 -4.62 8.24 -13.27
N ALA A 93 -3.87 7.60 -12.37
CA ALA A 93 -4.10 6.22 -11.93
C ALA A 93 -3.90 6.08 -10.40
N ALA A 94 -4.85 5.42 -9.75
CA ALA A 94 -4.83 5.23 -8.30
C ALA A 94 -3.89 4.08 -7.94
N SER A 95 -3.04 4.26 -6.93
CA SER A 95 -2.22 3.15 -6.41
C SER A 95 -3.05 2.14 -5.60
N CYS A 96 -4.28 2.51 -5.21
CA CYS A 96 -5.18 1.70 -4.42
C CYS A 96 -6.62 1.83 -4.92
N ASP A 97 -7.33 0.71 -5.02
CA ASP A 97 -8.77 0.67 -5.24
C ASP A 97 -9.52 0.87 -3.91
N VAL A 98 -10.02 2.09 -3.71
CA VAL A 98 -10.75 2.51 -2.51
C VAL A 98 -12.09 1.77 -2.38
N GLU A 99 -12.84 1.61 -3.48
CA GLU A 99 -14.17 1.00 -3.42
C GLU A 99 -14.08 -0.52 -3.18
N LYS A 100 -13.05 -1.18 -3.73
CA LYS A 100 -12.76 -2.58 -3.41
C LYS A 100 -12.38 -2.76 -1.94
N GLN A 101 -11.66 -1.80 -1.34
CA GLN A 101 -11.34 -1.84 0.09
C GLN A 101 -12.60 -1.65 0.95
N ILE A 102 -13.46 -0.70 0.57
CA ILE A 102 -14.76 -0.47 1.24
C ILE A 102 -15.62 -1.73 1.17
N SER A 103 -15.75 -2.34 -0.01
CA SER A 103 -16.51 -3.58 -0.21
C SER A 103 -15.96 -4.72 0.64
N ALA A 104 -14.64 -4.91 0.65
CA ALA A 104 -13.99 -5.98 1.43
C ALA A 104 -14.18 -5.81 2.94
N LEU A 105 -14.12 -4.59 3.48
CA LEU A 105 -14.41 -4.35 4.90
C LEU A 105 -15.91 -4.46 5.21
N SER A 106 -16.78 -3.98 4.33
CA SER A 106 -18.23 -4.03 4.53
C SER A 106 -18.77 -5.47 4.55
N ALA A 107 -18.12 -6.37 3.81
CA ALA A 107 -18.43 -7.80 3.78
C ALA A 107 -18.07 -8.55 5.08
N ASP A 108 -17.23 -7.97 5.95
CA ASP A 108 -16.84 -8.57 7.23
C ASP A 108 -17.02 -7.56 8.39
N PRO A 109 -18.20 -7.54 9.04
CA PRO A 109 -18.49 -6.57 10.10
C PRO A 109 -17.51 -6.62 11.28
N ALA A 110 -16.93 -7.79 11.58
CA ALA A 110 -15.97 -7.94 12.67
C ALA A 110 -14.64 -7.27 12.33
N LYS A 111 -14.16 -7.42 11.09
CA LYS A 111 -13.00 -6.69 10.60
C LYS A 111 -13.27 -5.21 10.42
N ASN A 112 -14.44 -4.81 9.91
CA ASN A 112 -14.81 -3.40 9.80
C ASN A 112 -14.76 -2.71 11.17
N LYS A 113 -15.35 -3.34 12.20
CA LYS A 113 -15.32 -2.83 13.57
C LYS A 113 -13.90 -2.71 14.12
N ALA A 114 -13.06 -3.72 13.88
CA ALA A 114 -11.66 -3.68 14.31
C ALA A 114 -10.85 -2.60 13.57
N PHE A 115 -11.09 -2.43 12.26
CA PHE A 115 -10.46 -1.41 11.44
C PHE A 115 -10.82 -0.01 11.96
N ALA A 116 -12.13 0.22 12.15
CA ALA A 116 -12.66 1.47 12.68
C ALA A 116 -12.06 1.79 14.07
N GLY A 117 -12.00 0.78 14.96
CA GLY A 117 -11.44 0.93 16.30
C GLY A 117 -9.96 1.34 16.33
N VAL A 118 -9.14 0.87 15.38
CA VAL A 118 -7.73 1.30 15.28
C VAL A 118 -7.60 2.78 14.93
N LEU A 119 -8.50 3.28 14.09
CA LEU A 119 -8.45 4.65 13.57
C LEU A 119 -9.34 5.63 14.35
N GLY A 120 -10.03 5.17 15.39
CA GLY A 120 -10.94 5.99 16.20
C GLY A 120 -12.22 6.38 15.47
N LEU A 121 -12.69 5.54 14.56
CA LEU A 121 -13.88 5.76 13.74
C LEU A 121 -15.06 4.94 14.26
N GLU A 122 -16.27 5.42 13.98
CA GLU A 122 -17.47 4.58 14.05
C GLU A 122 -17.49 3.61 12.86
N PRO A 123 -17.91 2.33 13.01
CA PRO A 123 -17.88 1.36 11.91
C PRO A 123 -18.66 1.81 10.67
N SER A 124 -19.75 2.55 10.85
CA SER A 124 -20.54 3.13 9.74
C SER A 124 -19.81 4.25 8.99
N GLY A 125 -18.81 4.89 9.61
CA GLY A 125 -18.03 5.97 9.02
C GLY A 125 -16.87 5.50 8.14
N VAL A 126 -16.50 4.21 8.18
CA VAL A 126 -15.36 3.67 7.42
C VAL A 126 -15.45 3.94 5.91
N PRO A 127 -16.61 3.77 5.24
CA PRO A 127 -16.70 4.06 3.80
C PRO A 127 -16.44 5.54 3.46
N ALA A 128 -16.98 6.47 4.25
CA ALA A 128 -16.77 7.90 4.04
C ALA A 128 -15.29 8.26 4.26
N TYR A 129 -14.72 7.80 5.38
CA TYR A 129 -13.32 8.03 5.70
C TYR A 129 -12.37 7.52 4.60
N LEU A 130 -12.58 6.31 4.07
CA LEU A 130 -11.72 5.77 3.01
C LEU A 130 -11.76 6.59 1.72
N ARG A 131 -12.92 7.20 1.39
CA ARG A 131 -13.07 8.11 0.24
C ARG A 131 -12.42 9.48 0.46
N GLU A 132 -12.13 9.85 1.71
CA GLU A 132 -11.39 11.07 2.06
C GLU A 132 -9.88 10.85 2.08
N LEU A 133 -9.38 9.64 1.76
CA LEU A 133 -7.95 9.37 1.68
C LEU A 133 -7.44 9.49 0.24
N THR A 134 -6.19 9.90 0.07
CA THR A 134 -5.54 9.96 -1.24
C THR A 134 -4.75 8.67 -1.52
N PRO A 135 -5.01 7.98 -2.65
CA PRO A 135 -4.19 6.86 -3.11
C PRO A 135 -2.80 7.32 -3.59
N LEU A 136 -1.75 6.87 -2.92
CA LEU A 136 -0.35 7.21 -3.21
C LEU A 136 0.58 6.01 -3.04
N GLN A 137 1.81 6.14 -3.54
CA GLN A 137 2.89 5.17 -3.37
C GLN A 137 4.01 5.74 -2.51
N LEU A 138 4.56 4.93 -1.60
CA LEU A 138 5.73 5.33 -0.81
C LEU A 138 6.99 5.43 -1.69
N ARG A 139 7.70 6.55 -1.66
CA ARG A 139 8.99 6.67 -2.36
C ARG A 139 10.20 6.21 -1.55
N ALA A 140 10.06 6.02 -0.25
CA ALA A 140 11.13 5.55 0.62
C ALA A 140 10.63 4.52 1.62
N ASP A 141 11.57 3.74 2.15
CA ASP A 141 11.30 2.76 3.18
C ASP A 141 10.75 3.45 4.43
N THR A 142 9.47 3.22 4.74
CA THR A 142 8.71 4.05 5.69
C THR A 142 8.36 3.28 6.94
N ARG A 143 8.55 3.93 8.09
CA ARG A 143 8.22 3.43 9.41
C ARG A 143 6.75 3.66 9.74
N VAL A 144 6.09 2.59 10.14
CA VAL A 144 4.70 2.62 10.60
C VAL A 144 4.49 1.69 11.80
N THR A 145 3.39 1.90 12.51
CA THR A 145 2.72 0.83 13.25
C THR A 145 1.66 0.25 12.32
N ASN A 146 1.78 -1.03 11.99
CA ASN A 146 0.81 -1.75 11.17
C ASN A 146 -0.04 -2.63 12.10
N HIS A 147 -1.34 -2.74 11.80
CA HIS A 147 -2.29 -3.51 12.60
C HIS A 147 -2.85 -4.67 11.80
N GLY A 148 -2.44 -5.89 12.11
CA GLY A 148 -3.00 -7.10 11.50
C GLY A 148 -4.25 -7.58 12.26
N TYR A 149 -5.06 -8.45 11.65
CA TYR A 149 -6.27 -8.99 12.27
C TYR A 149 -6.10 -10.46 12.66
N ARG A 150 -6.02 -10.75 13.97
CA ARG A 150 -5.86 -12.12 14.49
C ARG A 150 -6.72 -12.31 15.73
N GLY A 151 -7.40 -13.45 15.84
CA GLY A 151 -8.21 -13.78 17.02
C GLY A 151 -9.35 -12.80 17.27
N GLY A 152 -9.94 -12.26 16.20
CA GLY A 152 -11.07 -11.33 16.30
C GLY A 152 -10.70 -9.88 16.64
N ARG A 153 -9.40 -9.54 16.72
CA ARG A 153 -8.92 -8.24 17.20
C ARG A 153 -7.75 -7.70 16.36
N PRO A 154 -7.56 -6.36 16.34
CA PRO A 154 -6.35 -5.77 15.76
C PRO A 154 -5.13 -6.09 16.62
N THR A 155 -4.00 -6.34 15.96
CA THR A 155 -2.71 -6.66 16.56
C THR A 155 -1.65 -5.72 16.03
N ALA A 156 -1.15 -4.82 16.88
CA ALA A 156 -0.18 -3.80 16.51
C ALA A 156 1.24 -4.40 16.43
N PHE A 157 1.97 -4.07 15.37
CA PHE A 157 3.39 -4.39 15.24
C PHE A 157 4.15 -3.27 14.52
N GLN A 158 5.42 -3.10 14.88
CA GLN A 158 6.28 -2.11 14.23
C GLN A 158 6.76 -2.63 12.88
N ALA A 159 6.55 -1.87 11.79
CA ALA A 159 6.94 -2.28 10.44
C ALA A 159 7.71 -1.22 9.64
N VAL A 160 8.69 -1.66 8.83
CA VAL A 160 9.19 -0.88 7.68
C VAL A 160 8.40 -1.36 6.46
N LEU A 161 7.72 -0.44 5.80
CA LEU A 161 7.13 -0.68 4.47
C LEU A 161 8.17 -0.31 3.41
N GLN A 162 8.44 -1.21 2.48
CA GLN A 162 9.35 -0.95 1.36
C GLN A 162 8.85 0.23 0.50
N ALA A 163 9.78 1.02 -0.05
CA ALA A 163 9.48 1.90 -1.17
C ALA A 163 8.73 1.14 -2.29
N GLY A 164 7.75 1.78 -2.92
CA GLY A 164 6.83 1.15 -3.87
C GLY A 164 5.54 0.63 -3.23
N THR A 165 5.42 0.61 -1.90
CA THR A 165 4.17 0.18 -1.24
C THR A 165 3.05 1.19 -1.52
N ALA A 166 1.92 0.70 -2.02
CA ALA A 166 0.70 1.48 -2.18
C ALA A 166 -0.02 1.71 -0.83
N VAL A 167 -0.39 2.95 -0.57
CA VAL A 167 -1.01 3.41 0.68
C VAL A 167 -2.16 4.40 0.41
N LEU A 168 -3.14 4.40 1.31
CA LEU A 168 -4.11 5.50 1.42
C LEU A 168 -3.63 6.50 2.47
N VAL A 169 -3.57 7.77 2.10
CA VAL A 169 -2.95 8.86 2.87
C VAL A 169 -4.00 9.88 3.31
N ASP A 170 -3.96 10.33 4.56
CA ASP A 170 -4.91 11.34 5.06
C ASP A 170 -4.57 12.77 4.64
N ASP A 171 -5.44 13.71 5.00
CA ASP A 171 -5.30 15.14 4.73
C ASP A 171 -4.08 15.78 5.40
N ARG A 172 -3.41 15.10 6.35
CA ARG A 172 -2.15 15.56 6.96
C ARG A 172 -0.93 14.89 6.33
N GLY A 173 -1.14 14.09 5.30
CA GLY A 173 -0.11 13.37 4.60
C GLY A 173 0.41 12.16 5.37
N LEU A 174 -0.35 11.55 6.28
CA LEU A 174 0.06 10.32 6.98
C LEU A 174 -0.48 9.07 6.26
N PRO A 175 0.31 8.00 6.08
CA PRO A 175 -0.20 6.71 5.62
C PRO A 175 -1.17 6.10 6.64
N ARG A 176 -2.40 5.79 6.22
CA ARG A 176 -3.49 5.27 7.09
C ARG A 176 -3.94 3.87 6.72
N VAL A 177 -3.72 3.43 5.49
CA VAL A 177 -4.02 2.06 5.05
C VAL A 177 -2.91 1.55 4.16
N ARG A 178 -2.51 0.29 4.33
CA ARG A 178 -1.62 -0.41 3.39
C ARG A 178 -2.45 -1.26 2.45
N CYS A 179 -2.45 -0.93 1.16
CA CYS A 179 -3.39 -1.50 0.20
C CYS A 179 -3.09 -2.98 -0.12
N ALA A 180 -1.84 -3.44 0.05
CA ALA A 180 -1.48 -4.84 -0.11
C ALA A 180 -2.18 -5.80 0.88
N CYS A 181 -2.70 -5.29 2.01
CA CYS A 181 -3.34 -6.10 3.05
C CYS A 181 -4.59 -5.49 3.69
N GLY A 182 -4.96 -4.27 3.31
CA GLY A 182 -6.07 -3.50 3.90
C GLY A 182 -5.90 -3.13 5.37
N ASN A 183 -4.70 -3.32 5.93
CA ASN A 183 -4.47 -3.08 7.35
C ASN A 183 -4.49 -1.57 7.63
N PRO A 184 -5.16 -1.14 8.72
CA PRO A 184 -5.03 0.23 9.19
C PRO A 184 -3.61 0.47 9.72
N LEU A 185 -3.12 1.68 9.50
CA LEU A 185 -1.79 2.13 9.88
C LEU A 185 -1.90 3.28 10.88
N THR A 186 -1.00 3.30 11.86
CA THR A 186 -0.79 4.44 12.75
C THR A 186 0.69 4.83 12.78
N ARG A 187 0.98 5.98 13.40
CA ARG A 187 2.36 6.47 13.52
C ARG A 187 3.25 5.40 14.20
N PRO A 188 4.51 5.27 13.77
CA PRO A 188 5.44 4.36 14.43
C PRO A 188 5.66 4.82 15.87
N VAL A 189 5.85 3.87 16.79
CA VAL A 189 6.32 4.18 18.13
C VAL A 189 7.84 4.08 18.17
N GLU A 190 8.47 4.85 19.05
CA GLU A 190 9.89 4.71 19.29
C GLU A 190 10.18 3.37 19.96
N GLN A 191 11.20 2.68 19.47
CA GLN A 191 11.69 1.46 20.09
C GLN A 191 12.94 1.80 20.89
N ARG A 192 12.90 1.53 22.20
CA ARG A 192 14.04 1.70 23.10
C ARG A 192 14.87 0.43 23.04
N GLY A 193 16.17 0.56 22.78
CA GLY A 193 17.05 -0.57 22.48
C GLY A 193 16.86 -1.05 21.04
N GLY A 194 17.96 -1.37 20.35
CA GLY A 194 17.94 -1.74 18.93
C GLY A 194 16.92 -2.82 18.64
N ALA A 195 16.11 -2.63 17.60
CA ALA A 195 15.06 -3.57 17.23
C ALA A 195 15.61 -4.70 16.35
N THR A 196 15.28 -5.94 16.68
CA THR A 196 15.55 -7.10 15.84
C THR A 196 14.66 -7.08 14.61
N THR A 197 15.25 -7.00 13.43
CA THR A 197 14.49 -7.06 12.18
C THR A 197 13.95 -8.46 11.92
N VAL A 198 12.66 -8.54 11.59
CA VAL A 198 11.95 -9.78 11.25
C VAL A 198 11.51 -9.73 9.80
N GLY A 199 11.74 -10.81 9.05
CA GLY A 199 11.45 -10.91 7.63
C GLY A 199 12.68 -10.67 6.74
N ARG A 200 12.51 -10.84 5.43
CA ARG A 200 13.59 -10.71 4.45
C ARG A 200 13.80 -9.24 4.08
N ALA A 201 15.01 -8.73 4.31
CA ALA A 201 15.44 -7.46 3.77
C ALA A 201 15.52 -7.53 2.24
N TRP A 202 15.04 -6.49 1.56
CA TRP A 202 15.20 -6.33 0.11
C TRP A 202 16.57 -5.71 -0.23
N PRO A 203 17.06 -5.90 -1.46
CA PRO A 203 18.21 -5.15 -1.96
C PRO A 203 18.00 -3.64 -1.77
N GLY A 204 18.96 -2.97 -1.14
CA GLY A 204 18.89 -1.53 -0.87
C GLY A 204 18.23 -1.13 0.45
N TYR A 205 17.67 -2.07 1.24
CA TYR A 205 17.21 -1.76 2.59
C TYR A 205 18.37 -1.24 3.46
N GLN A 206 18.22 -0.02 3.98
CA GLN A 206 19.19 0.59 4.89
C GLN A 206 18.43 1.19 6.08
N PRO A 207 18.60 0.65 7.31
CA PRO A 207 17.90 1.15 8.50
C PRO A 207 18.01 2.66 8.71
N SER A 208 19.19 3.23 8.45
CA SER A 208 19.50 4.66 8.56
C SER A 208 18.79 5.55 7.53
N ARG A 209 18.29 4.97 6.43
CA ARG A 209 17.53 5.67 5.39
C ARG A 209 16.02 5.51 5.52
N THR A 210 15.56 4.86 6.60
CA THR A 210 14.13 4.74 6.85
C THR A 210 13.54 6.09 7.25
N VAL A 211 12.34 6.36 6.74
CA VAL A 211 11.64 7.62 6.95
C VAL A 211 10.49 7.46 7.94
N VAL A 212 10.25 8.52 8.71
CA VAL A 212 9.03 8.69 9.52
C VAL A 212 8.27 9.88 8.96
N VAL A 213 6.99 9.69 8.72
CA VAL A 213 6.11 10.79 8.29
C VAL A 213 5.46 11.41 9.52
N ALA A 214 5.71 12.71 9.71
CA ALA A 214 5.03 13.55 10.68
C ALA A 214 3.83 14.24 10.01
N PRO A 215 2.74 14.50 10.74
CA PRO A 215 1.61 15.23 10.17
C PRO A 215 2.06 16.61 9.71
N ALA A 216 1.58 17.04 8.53
CA ALA A 216 1.68 18.44 8.11
C ALA A 216 1.01 19.36 9.13
N SER A 217 1.37 20.65 9.21
CA SER A 217 0.71 21.62 10.10
C SER A 217 -0.67 22.04 9.63
N GLU A 218 -0.94 21.92 8.33
CA GLU A 218 -2.20 22.26 7.66
C GLU A 218 -2.66 21.10 6.76
N PRO A 219 -3.95 21.04 6.37
CA PRO A 219 -4.42 20.07 5.39
C PRO A 219 -3.71 20.20 4.03
N VAL A 220 -3.22 19.08 3.52
CA VAL A 220 -2.56 18.94 2.22
C VAL A 220 -3.61 18.82 1.13
N ARG A 221 -3.93 19.94 0.49
CA ARG A 221 -4.94 20.00 -0.58
C ARG A 221 -4.45 19.44 -1.92
N LYS A 222 -3.15 19.54 -2.19
CA LYS A 222 -2.50 18.99 -3.38
C LYS A 222 -1.18 18.34 -2.96
N PHE A 223 -0.99 17.09 -3.33
CA PHE A 223 0.28 16.38 -3.18
C PHE A 223 1.13 16.61 -4.43
N VAL A 224 2.40 17.00 -4.28
CA VAL A 224 3.36 16.98 -5.40
C VAL A 224 3.95 15.59 -5.47
N VAL A 225 3.61 14.86 -6.52
CA VAL A 225 3.88 13.43 -6.70
C VAL A 225 4.90 13.25 -7.82
N ARG A 226 5.81 12.29 -7.64
CA ARG A 226 6.76 11.87 -8.68
C ARG A 226 6.39 10.49 -9.20
N ASP A 227 6.21 10.39 -10.50
CA ASP A 227 6.02 9.11 -11.17
C ASP A 227 7.31 8.27 -11.06
N PRO A 228 7.24 7.03 -10.53
CA PRO A 228 8.41 6.19 -10.36
C PRO A 228 8.98 5.67 -11.70
N ASP A 229 8.14 5.52 -12.72
CA ASP A 229 8.48 4.90 -14.00
C ASP A 229 8.98 5.96 -14.99
N THR A 230 8.26 7.07 -15.11
CA THR A 230 8.60 8.15 -16.05
C THR A 230 9.51 9.21 -15.44
N GLY A 231 9.51 9.33 -14.11
CA GLY A 231 10.18 10.42 -13.41
C GLY A 231 9.47 11.79 -13.54
N GLU A 232 8.31 11.84 -14.22
CA GLU A 232 7.51 13.07 -14.35
C GLU A 232 6.95 13.52 -12.99
N TRP A 233 6.72 14.83 -12.89
CA TRP A 233 6.11 15.45 -11.72
C TRP A 233 4.68 15.88 -12.04
N PHE A 234 3.78 15.60 -11.12
CA PHE A 234 2.38 16.04 -11.21
C PHE A 234 1.84 16.37 -9.82
N THR A 235 0.72 17.10 -9.76
CA THR A 235 -0.03 17.32 -8.52
C THR A 235 -1.27 16.46 -8.51
N ARG A 236 -1.48 15.77 -7.39
CA ARG A 236 -2.70 15.00 -7.10
C ARG A 236 -3.54 15.71 -6.06
N THR A 237 -4.85 15.79 -6.29
CA THR A 237 -5.80 16.36 -5.32
C THR A 237 -5.84 15.51 -4.05
N GLY A 238 -5.84 16.19 -2.90
CA GLY A 238 -5.96 15.56 -1.59
C GLY A 238 -7.40 15.21 -1.24
N GLY A 239 -7.61 14.01 -0.71
CA GLY A 239 -8.85 13.58 -0.07
C GLY A 239 -10.07 13.35 -0.94
N ASP A 240 -9.89 12.94 -2.19
CA ASP A 240 -10.99 12.61 -3.11
C ASP A 240 -11.17 11.11 -3.36
N GLY A 241 -10.34 10.25 -2.75
CA GLY A 241 -10.41 8.79 -2.91
C GLY A 241 -10.05 8.34 -4.32
N LYS A 242 -9.59 9.27 -5.16
CA LYS A 242 -9.41 9.11 -6.60
C LYS A 242 -7.98 9.49 -6.96
N ALA A 243 -7.66 9.28 -8.22
CA ALA A 243 -6.42 9.69 -8.82
C ALA A 243 -6.74 10.09 -10.26
N SER A 244 -7.61 11.08 -10.40
CA SER A 244 -8.08 11.58 -11.70
C SER A 244 -8.01 13.09 -11.72
N GLY A 245 -7.61 13.66 -12.85
CA GLY A 245 -7.43 15.11 -12.95
C GLY A 245 -6.08 15.57 -12.38
N ASP A 246 -5.07 14.70 -12.46
CA ASP A 246 -3.71 15.04 -12.05
C ASP A 246 -3.10 16.05 -13.04
N GLU A 247 -2.61 17.17 -12.50
CA GLU A 247 -2.02 18.26 -13.28
C GLU A 247 -0.50 18.09 -13.33
N ARG A 248 0.11 18.17 -14.53
CA ARG A 248 1.57 18.21 -14.63
C ARG A 248 2.14 19.41 -13.87
N THR A 249 3.31 19.22 -13.27
CA THR A 249 4.03 20.29 -12.59
C THR A 249 5.53 20.18 -12.82
N THR A 250 6.27 21.21 -12.41
CA THR A 250 7.73 21.20 -12.44
C THR A 250 8.28 20.54 -11.17
N PRO A 251 9.52 20.00 -11.20
CA PRO A 251 10.16 19.49 -10.00
C PRO A 251 10.17 20.56 -8.89
N PRO A 252 9.94 20.17 -7.62
CA PRO A 252 10.11 21.07 -6.49
C PRO A 252 11.50 21.72 -6.50
N ARG A 253 11.62 22.99 -6.10
CA ARG A 253 12.91 23.72 -6.07
C ARG A 253 14.01 23.02 -5.25
N ASN A 254 13.64 22.17 -4.29
CA ASN A 254 14.54 21.40 -3.43
C ASN A 254 14.55 19.90 -3.79
N ALA A 255 14.04 19.51 -4.95
CA ALA A 255 14.14 18.13 -5.41
C ALA A 255 15.60 17.85 -5.81
N PRO A 256 16.22 16.78 -5.31
CA PRO A 256 17.55 16.39 -5.77
C PRO A 256 17.49 16.08 -7.28
N SER A 257 18.34 16.75 -8.06
CA SER A 257 18.50 16.53 -9.50
C SER A 257 19.09 15.15 -9.76
N GLY A 258 18.23 14.13 -9.82
CA GLY A 258 18.60 12.81 -10.34
C GLY A 258 18.38 12.77 -11.84
N SER A 259 19.37 13.22 -12.62
CA SER A 259 19.46 12.82 -14.03
C SER A 259 19.92 11.36 -14.11
N PRO A 260 19.34 10.51 -14.97
CA PRO A 260 19.95 9.21 -15.28
C PRO A 260 21.19 9.46 -16.14
N SER A 261 22.35 9.73 -15.52
CA SER A 261 23.62 9.75 -16.24
C SER A 261 24.21 8.35 -16.18
N GLY A 262 24.06 7.62 -17.29
CA GLY A 262 24.56 6.28 -17.47
C GLY A 262 24.89 6.02 -18.95
N SER A 263 25.68 6.89 -19.58
CA SER A 263 26.43 6.53 -20.78
C SER A 263 27.90 6.36 -20.35
N PRO A 264 28.53 5.19 -20.55
CA PRO A 264 29.93 5.01 -20.21
C PRO A 264 30.77 5.88 -21.14
N ARG A 265 31.44 6.88 -20.56
CA ARG A 265 32.51 7.62 -21.22
C ARG A 265 33.71 6.68 -21.32
N GLY A 266 33.79 5.93 -22.42
CA GLY A 266 34.98 5.18 -22.79
C GLY A 266 36.15 6.15 -22.95
N GLY A 267 37.13 6.04 -22.06
CA GLY A 267 38.35 6.84 -22.10
C GLY A 267 39.47 6.12 -22.84
N SER A 268 40.06 6.85 -23.80
CA SER A 268 41.47 6.83 -24.23
C SER A 268 42.02 5.65 -25.05
N PRO A 269 43.13 5.83 -25.82
CA PRO A 269 44.02 6.99 -25.92
C PRO A 269 44.32 7.52 -27.35
N ALA A 270 45.00 8.66 -27.38
CA ALA A 270 45.54 9.37 -28.55
C ALA A 270 46.77 8.69 -29.19
N ALA A 271 46.97 8.88 -30.51
CA ALA A 271 48.24 9.16 -31.25
C ALA A 271 47.96 9.20 -32.78
N PRO A 272 48.87 9.66 -33.67
CA PRO A 272 49.02 11.04 -34.14
C PRO A 272 48.78 11.23 -35.67
N GLU A 273 48.90 12.47 -36.13
CA GLU A 273 48.84 12.96 -37.52
C GLU A 273 49.65 12.16 -38.54
N GLN A 274 49.08 11.98 -39.75
CA GLN A 274 49.79 12.16 -41.04
C GLN A 274 48.83 12.07 -42.25
N GLY A 275 48.82 13.15 -43.07
CA GLY A 275 48.83 13.12 -44.54
C GLY A 275 47.56 12.77 -45.34
N PRO A 276 47.16 13.58 -46.35
CA PRO A 276 46.07 13.26 -47.27
C PRO A 276 46.59 12.69 -48.60
N THR A 277 46.02 11.58 -49.09
CA THR A 277 46.07 11.20 -50.52
C THR A 277 44.90 10.28 -50.90
N THR A 278 44.00 10.78 -51.75
CA THR A 278 43.25 10.00 -52.77
C THR A 278 44.21 9.68 -53.93
N PRO A 279 44.02 8.63 -54.78
CA PRO A 279 42.86 8.52 -55.68
C PRO A 279 42.36 7.10 -56.08
N THR A 280 41.11 7.08 -56.57
CA THR A 280 40.51 6.31 -57.69
C THR A 280 40.71 4.78 -57.84
N GLY A 281 39.58 4.06 -57.96
CA GLY A 281 39.50 2.76 -58.64
C GLY A 281 38.22 1.92 -58.37
N GLU A 282 37.17 2.12 -59.16
CA GLU A 282 36.16 1.09 -59.53
C GLU A 282 36.65 0.33 -60.79
N PRO A 283 36.04 -0.77 -61.31
CA PRO A 283 34.71 -1.35 -61.05
C PRO A 283 34.61 -2.91 -61.00
N GLY A 284 33.40 -3.40 -60.75
CA GLY A 284 32.91 -4.75 -61.11
C GLY A 284 32.90 -5.73 -59.94
N GLY A 285 31.84 -6.49 -59.65
CA GLY A 285 30.60 -6.81 -60.33
C GLY A 285 30.12 -8.15 -59.75
N THR A 286 28.84 -8.48 -59.96
CA THR A 286 28.20 -9.80 -59.76
C THR A 286 27.49 -10.03 -58.42
N ALA A 287 26.18 -9.78 -58.44
CA ALA A 287 25.19 -10.47 -57.61
C ALA A 287 25.16 -11.97 -57.95
N PRO A 288 24.57 -12.81 -57.08
CA PRO A 288 23.41 -13.53 -57.58
C PRO A 288 22.22 -13.57 -56.63
N GLN A 289 21.07 -13.65 -57.30
CA GLN A 289 19.72 -13.82 -56.78
C GLN A 289 19.50 -15.24 -56.22
N SER A 290 18.48 -15.34 -55.37
CA SER A 290 17.93 -16.54 -54.71
C SER A 290 17.56 -17.69 -55.65
N PRO A 291 17.25 -18.86 -55.06
CA PRO A 291 15.99 -19.52 -55.44
C PRO A 291 15.12 -19.96 -54.23
N PRO A 292 13.83 -20.30 -54.46
CA PRO A 292 12.79 -20.45 -53.45
C PRO A 292 12.38 -21.91 -53.18
N SER A 293 11.43 -22.07 -52.25
CA SER A 293 10.47 -23.19 -52.06
C SER A 293 10.76 -24.17 -50.92
N GLY A 294 9.74 -24.43 -50.10
CA GLY A 294 9.76 -25.51 -49.11
C GLY A 294 8.66 -25.44 -48.07
N THR A 295 7.43 -25.68 -48.50
CA THR A 295 6.20 -25.87 -47.70
C THR A 295 6.39 -26.91 -46.58
N GLY A 296 5.96 -26.60 -45.34
CA GLY A 296 5.91 -27.56 -44.23
C GLY A 296 5.06 -27.05 -43.06
N PRO A 297 4.15 -27.87 -42.49
CA PRO A 297 3.04 -27.38 -41.68
C PRO A 297 3.38 -27.08 -40.21
N VAL A 298 2.62 -26.14 -39.66
CA VAL A 298 2.55 -25.77 -38.25
C VAL A 298 2.11 -26.96 -37.38
N PRO A 299 2.82 -27.36 -36.31
CA PRO A 299 2.26 -28.22 -35.28
C PRO A 299 1.39 -27.35 -34.35
N ARG A 300 0.07 -27.49 -34.47
CA ARG A 300 -0.88 -27.07 -33.45
C ARG A 300 -0.63 -27.87 -32.18
N SER A 301 -0.22 -27.20 -31.12
CA SER A 301 -0.24 -27.75 -29.76
C SER A 301 -1.71 -27.83 -29.30
N PRO A 302 -2.18 -28.96 -28.72
CA PRO A 302 -3.56 -29.08 -28.26
C PRO A 302 -3.79 -28.32 -26.94
N GLU A 303 -4.88 -27.56 -26.89
CA GLU A 303 -5.43 -26.93 -25.69
C GLU A 303 -6.02 -27.98 -24.72
N PRO A 304 -5.97 -27.72 -23.39
CA PRO A 304 -6.63 -28.52 -22.36
C PRO A 304 -8.16 -28.39 -22.42
N GLY A 305 -8.86 -29.51 -22.22
CA GLY A 305 -10.32 -29.61 -22.28
C GLY A 305 -11.08 -28.82 -21.22
N THR A 306 -12.20 -28.24 -21.67
CA THR A 306 -13.26 -27.59 -20.88
C THR A 306 -13.98 -28.60 -19.98
N PRO A 307 -14.21 -28.31 -18.67
CA PRO A 307 -15.13 -29.08 -17.85
C PRO A 307 -16.59 -28.80 -18.26
N GLY A 308 -17.35 -29.85 -18.57
CA GLY A 308 -18.78 -29.77 -18.86
C GLY A 308 -19.65 -29.49 -17.62
N PRO A 309 -20.93 -29.12 -17.80
CA PRO A 309 -21.84 -28.80 -16.71
C PRO A 309 -22.35 -30.07 -15.99
N PRO A 310 -22.59 -30.04 -14.67
CA PRO A 310 -23.27 -31.13 -13.99
C PRO A 310 -24.77 -31.09 -14.26
N GLY A 311 -25.28 -32.11 -14.95
CA GLY A 311 -26.70 -32.39 -15.10
C GLY A 311 -27.17 -33.46 -14.11
N GLY A 312 -28.22 -33.10 -13.35
CA GLY A 312 -29.37 -33.93 -12.97
C GLY A 312 -29.15 -35.24 -12.19
N GLU A 313 -29.51 -35.24 -10.91
CA GLU A 313 -30.06 -36.42 -10.23
C GLU A 313 -31.50 -36.14 -9.80
N SER A 314 -32.43 -36.90 -10.37
CA SER A 314 -33.85 -36.98 -9.98
C SER A 314 -34.02 -37.88 -8.74
N PRO A 315 -35.01 -37.63 -7.87
CA PRO A 315 -35.28 -38.47 -6.70
C PRO A 315 -36.16 -39.69 -7.03
N PRO A 316 -35.99 -40.85 -6.36
CA PRO A 316 -36.88 -42.00 -6.48
C PRO A 316 -38.10 -41.93 -5.53
N PRO A 317 -39.13 -42.77 -5.74
CA PRO A 317 -40.53 -42.52 -5.32
C PRO A 317 -40.90 -43.06 -3.93
N GLY A 318 -42.05 -42.61 -3.43
CA GLY A 318 -42.52 -42.86 -2.06
C GLY A 318 -43.10 -44.24 -1.74
N GLY A 319 -43.47 -44.41 -0.47
CA GLY A 319 -44.24 -45.54 0.05
C GLY A 319 -44.64 -45.39 1.53
N THR A 320 -45.95 -45.18 1.75
CA THR A 320 -46.82 -45.68 2.84
C THR A 320 -46.52 -45.43 4.33
N GLY A 321 -47.52 -44.84 5.03
CA GLY A 321 -47.68 -44.78 6.50
C GLY A 321 -48.01 -46.15 7.15
N PRO A 322 -48.61 -46.24 8.37
CA PRO A 322 -49.62 -45.34 8.97
C PRO A 322 -49.45 -45.05 10.50
N GLY A 323 -50.33 -44.23 11.07
CA GLY A 323 -50.65 -44.30 12.51
C GLY A 323 -50.98 -43.00 13.24
N GLN A 324 -52.22 -42.51 13.09
CA GLN A 324 -52.90 -41.61 14.04
C GLN A 324 -53.21 -42.38 15.34
N PRO A 325 -53.48 -41.74 16.51
CA PRO A 325 -54.85 -41.25 16.77
C PRO A 325 -54.94 -39.93 17.61
N THR A 326 -55.82 -39.01 17.21
CA THR A 326 -56.98 -38.44 17.97
C THR A 326 -56.62 -37.56 19.18
N GLY A 327 -56.77 -36.22 19.14
CA GLY A 327 -58.03 -35.45 19.33
C GLY A 327 -58.08 -34.85 20.77
N PRO A 328 -58.97 -33.90 21.14
CA PRO A 328 -59.96 -33.17 20.35
C PRO A 328 -59.88 -31.62 20.47
N ALA A 329 -60.71 -30.99 19.65
CA ALA A 329 -61.06 -29.57 19.60
C ALA A 329 -62.05 -29.15 20.70
N ALA A 330 -62.18 -27.83 20.91
CA ALA A 330 -63.44 -27.04 20.91
C ALA A 330 -63.18 -25.66 21.54
N SER A 331 -63.34 -24.57 20.78
CA SER A 331 -64.52 -23.67 20.78
C SER A 331 -64.44 -22.63 21.92
N ARG A 332 -64.58 -21.32 21.73
CA ARG A 332 -65.19 -20.49 20.68
C ARG A 332 -64.40 -19.20 20.51
#